data_AF-A0A3M8TNP6-F1
#
_entry.id   AF-A0A3M8TNP6-F1
#
_cell.length_a   1.000
_cell.length_b   1.000
_cell.length_c   1.000
_cell.angle_alpha   90.00
_cell.angle_beta   90.00
_cell.angle_gamma   90.00
#
_symmetry.space_group_name_H-M   'P 1'
#
loop_
_entity.id
_entity.type
_entity.pdbx_description
1 polymer ?
#
loop_
_entity_poly.entity_id
_entity_poly.type
_entity_poly.pdbx_seq_one_letter_code
_entity_poly.pdbx_strand_id
1 'polypeptide(L)'
;MLIGWVFVYKNSRALARQSEINSMAAALEKTLQEIADENYKFWKDTDADDQSQLEKSRIFNAYIEYRCNIVEKKVSLLFDKAKDCLNPAVECSPFPTKSVELIAKIRDRSTMNSENVVAVKDRYARISSINHLTLKMFTEINSFISLRFQPMDEWEFHSRY
;
A
#
# COMPACT_ATOMS: atom_id res chain seq x y z
N MET A 1 0.02 -43.60 -9.81
CA MET A 1 1.05 -42.69 -10.37
C MET A 1 0.49 -41.31 -10.73
N LEU A 2 -0.66 -41.22 -11.44
CA LEU A 2 -1.29 -39.94 -11.83
C LEU A 2 -1.65 -39.00 -10.66
N ILE A 3 -2.12 -39.54 -9.52
CA ILE A 3 -2.47 -38.74 -8.33
C ILE A 3 -1.25 -37.99 -7.75
N GLY A 4 -0.07 -38.62 -7.76
CA GLY A 4 1.18 -37.98 -7.32
C GLY A 4 1.58 -36.81 -8.22
N TRP A 5 1.46 -36.97 -9.55
CA TRP A 5 1.72 -35.88 -10.50
C TRP A 5 0.73 -34.73 -10.36
N VAL A 6 -0.55 -35.02 -10.11
CA VAL A 6 -1.57 -33.99 -9.84
C VAL A 6 -1.27 -33.22 -8.55
N PHE A 7 -0.82 -33.90 -7.50
CA PHE A 7 -0.42 -33.28 -6.24
C PHE A 7 0.80 -32.35 -6.43
N VAL A 8 1.84 -32.83 -7.09
CA VAL A 8 3.04 -32.04 -7.41
C VAL A 8 2.67 -30.81 -8.24
N TYR A 9 1.83 -30.99 -9.27
CA TYR A 9 1.38 -29.89 -10.12
C TYR A 9 0.59 -28.82 -9.35
N LYS A 10 -0.37 -29.22 -8.51
CA LYS A 10 -1.17 -28.27 -7.71
C LYS A 10 -0.31 -27.51 -6.70
N ASN A 11 0.59 -28.19 -6.00
CA ASN A 11 1.49 -27.54 -5.03
C ASN A 11 2.46 -26.58 -5.70
N SER A 12 3.06 -26.96 -6.84
CA SER A 12 3.94 -26.08 -7.61
C SER A 12 3.23 -24.78 -8.02
N ARG A 13 1.97 -24.88 -8.48
CA ARG A 13 1.16 -23.70 -8.82
C ARG A 13 0.79 -22.85 -7.61
N ALA A 14 0.49 -23.46 -6.48
CA ALA A 14 0.19 -22.75 -5.24
C ALA A 14 1.42 -21.94 -4.76
N LEU A 15 2.61 -22.55 -4.78
CA LEU A 15 3.87 -21.89 -4.42
C LEU A 15 4.22 -20.76 -5.40
N ALA A 16 4.05 -20.97 -6.70
CA ALA A 16 4.26 -19.92 -7.70
C ALA A 16 3.33 -18.71 -7.45
N ARG A 17 2.05 -18.96 -7.17
CA ARG A 17 1.09 -17.90 -6.84
C ARG A 17 1.46 -17.17 -5.54
N GLN A 18 1.95 -17.88 -4.52
CA GLN A 18 2.45 -17.25 -3.29
C GLN A 18 3.67 -16.37 -3.54
N SER A 19 4.61 -16.83 -4.36
CA SER A 19 5.78 -16.05 -4.77
C SER A 19 5.38 -14.77 -5.53
N GLU A 20 4.42 -14.86 -6.46
CA GLU A 20 3.90 -13.70 -7.18
C GLU A 20 3.26 -12.67 -6.22
N ILE A 21 2.40 -13.13 -5.31
CA ILE A 21 1.71 -12.27 -4.33
C ILE A 21 2.73 -11.55 -3.43
N ASN A 22 3.72 -12.27 -2.92
CA ASN A 22 4.76 -11.69 -2.08
C ASN A 22 5.64 -10.70 -2.86
N SER A 23 5.93 -10.97 -4.13
CA SER A 23 6.66 -10.04 -5.00
C SER A 23 5.86 -8.74 -5.23
N MET A 24 4.54 -8.84 -5.42
CA MET A 24 3.67 -7.67 -5.53
C MET A 24 3.62 -6.85 -4.24
N ALA A 25 3.60 -7.52 -3.09
CA ALA A 25 3.64 -6.89 -1.78
C ALA A 25 4.93 -6.10 -1.56
N ALA A 26 6.08 -6.71 -1.85
CA ALA A 26 7.39 -6.05 -1.77
C ALA A 26 7.49 -4.86 -2.74
N ALA A 27 6.91 -4.99 -3.95
CA ALA A 27 6.86 -3.88 -4.90
C ALA A 27 5.93 -2.73 -4.44
N LEU A 28 4.88 -3.03 -3.68
CA LEU A 28 4.01 -2.04 -3.04
C LEU A 28 4.73 -1.35 -1.88
N GLU A 29 5.38 -2.11 -1.00
CA GLU A 29 6.21 -1.61 0.11
C GLU A 29 7.25 -0.61 -0.40
N LYS A 30 8.02 -0.99 -1.43
CA LYS A 30 8.98 -0.10 -2.06
C LYS A 30 8.34 1.20 -2.57
N THR A 31 7.16 1.11 -3.19
CA THR A 31 6.47 2.30 -3.69
C THR A 31 6.00 3.21 -2.54
N LEU A 32 5.57 2.64 -1.41
CA LEU A 32 5.20 3.38 -0.20
C LEU A 32 6.42 4.04 0.46
N GLN A 33 7.56 3.36 0.46
CA GLN A 33 8.83 3.94 0.93
C GLN A 33 9.26 5.11 0.05
N GLU A 34 9.19 4.97 -1.27
CA GLU A 34 9.47 6.06 -2.22
C GLU A 34 8.56 7.29 -2.02
N ILE A 35 7.30 7.08 -1.57
CA ILE A 35 6.41 8.18 -1.18
C ILE A 35 6.91 8.83 0.12
N ALA A 36 7.23 8.05 1.15
CA ALA A 36 7.71 8.55 2.43
C ALA A 36 9.02 9.35 2.29
N ASP A 37 9.96 8.84 1.51
CA ASP A 37 11.27 9.47 1.26
C ASP A 37 11.12 10.79 0.51
N GLU A 38 10.30 10.84 -0.54
CA GLU A 38 10.07 12.09 -1.28
C GLU A 38 9.33 13.13 -0.42
N ASN A 39 8.40 12.70 0.43
CA ASN A 39 7.76 13.59 1.40
C ASN A 39 8.76 14.15 2.41
N TYR A 40 9.64 13.32 2.95
CA TYR A 40 10.69 13.77 3.86
C TYR A 40 11.57 14.82 3.18
N LYS A 41 12.07 14.52 1.98
CA LYS A 41 12.93 15.41 1.20
C LYS A 41 12.24 16.74 0.92
N PHE A 42 11.01 16.71 0.39
CA PHE A 42 10.26 17.92 0.07
C PHE A 42 10.04 18.79 1.31
N TRP A 43 9.46 18.23 2.38
CA TRP A 43 9.08 19.02 3.55
C TRP A 43 10.28 19.45 4.42
N LYS A 44 11.41 18.75 4.35
CA LYS A 44 12.65 19.13 5.03
C LYS A 44 13.38 20.26 4.31
N ASP A 45 13.57 20.13 3.00
CA ASP A 45 14.45 21.00 2.21
C ASP A 45 13.74 22.24 1.65
N THR A 46 12.46 22.43 1.99
CA THR A 46 11.70 23.59 1.55
C THR A 46 12.04 24.83 2.37
N ASP A 47 12.61 25.86 1.74
CA ASP A 47 12.78 27.17 2.35
C ASP A 47 11.62 28.11 2.00
N ALA A 48 11.24 28.98 2.94
CA ALA A 48 10.06 29.84 2.81
C ALA A 48 10.22 31.01 1.80
N ASP A 49 11.44 31.27 1.34
CA ASP A 49 11.79 32.48 0.57
C ASP A 49 12.20 32.18 -0.89
N ASP A 50 11.91 30.96 -1.37
CA ASP A 50 12.33 30.50 -2.68
C ASP A 50 11.26 30.74 -3.75
N GLN A 51 11.53 31.64 -4.71
CA GLN A 51 10.67 31.88 -5.87
C GLN A 51 10.40 30.62 -6.71
N SER A 52 11.27 29.60 -6.62
CA SER A 52 11.09 28.30 -7.29
C SER A 52 10.15 27.33 -6.54
N GLN A 53 9.63 27.72 -5.37
CA GLN A 53 8.82 26.84 -4.53
C GLN A 53 7.52 26.37 -5.20
N LEU A 54 6.89 27.23 -6.00
CA LEU A 54 5.70 26.87 -6.77
C LEU A 54 5.97 25.74 -7.77
N GLU A 55 7.10 25.79 -8.47
CA GLU A 55 7.49 24.76 -9.44
C GLU A 55 7.86 23.45 -8.74
N LYS A 56 8.64 23.53 -7.65
CA LYS A 56 8.95 22.37 -6.80
C LYS A 56 7.68 21.70 -6.27
N SER A 57 6.70 22.49 -5.83
CA SER A 57 5.42 22.00 -5.32
C SER A 57 4.60 21.31 -6.40
N ARG A 58 4.58 21.84 -7.64
CA ARG A 58 3.91 21.20 -8.77
C ARG A 58 4.54 19.86 -9.14
N ILE A 59 5.87 19.79 -9.21
CA ILE A 59 6.61 18.55 -9.50
C ILE A 59 6.33 17.52 -8.40
N PHE A 60 6.40 17.93 -7.14
CA PHE A 60 6.09 17.09 -6.00
C PHE A 60 4.64 16.58 -6.02
N ASN A 61 3.66 17.45 -6.27
CA ASN A 61 2.25 17.07 -6.38
C ASN A 61 2.05 16.03 -7.50
N ALA A 62 2.63 16.26 -8.69
CA ALA A 62 2.56 15.32 -9.80
C ALA A 62 3.21 13.96 -9.47
N TYR A 63 4.34 13.98 -8.76
CA TYR A 63 5.01 12.76 -8.31
C TYR A 63 4.15 11.95 -7.33
N ILE A 64 3.61 12.59 -6.29
CA ILE A 64 2.77 11.94 -5.30
C ILE A 64 1.51 11.36 -5.94
N GLU A 65 0.85 12.13 -6.81
CA GLU A 65 -0.33 11.69 -7.57
C GLU A 65 -0.02 10.44 -8.38
N TYR A 66 1.06 10.46 -9.17
CA TYR A 66 1.49 9.32 -9.97
C TYR A 66 1.77 8.07 -9.12
N ARG A 67 2.48 8.23 -8.00
CA ARG A 67 2.79 7.11 -7.09
C ARG A 67 1.54 6.55 -6.41
N CYS A 68 0.63 7.40 -5.96
CA CYS A 68 -0.63 6.96 -5.37
C CYS A 68 -1.47 6.16 -6.39
N ASN A 69 -1.55 6.62 -7.64
CA ASN A 69 -2.26 5.91 -8.71
C ASN A 69 -1.63 4.54 -9.02
N ILE A 70 -0.30 4.42 -8.95
CA ILE A 70 0.39 3.12 -9.04
C ILE A 70 -0.01 2.19 -7.88
N VAL A 71 0.01 2.72 -6.65
CA VAL A 71 -0.34 1.94 -5.45
C VAL A 71 -1.79 1.44 -5.55
N GLU A 72 -2.74 2.29 -5.92
CA GLU A 72 -4.15 1.90 -6.12
C GLU A 72 -4.30 0.77 -7.13
N LYS A 73 -3.67 0.90 -8.30
CA LYS A 73 -3.72 -0.14 -9.33
C LYS A 73 -3.11 -1.46 -8.85
N LYS A 74 -1.96 -1.40 -8.17
CA LYS A 74 -1.28 -2.59 -7.64
C LYS A 74 -2.07 -3.25 -6.50
N VAL A 75 -2.74 -2.48 -5.65
CA VAL A 75 -3.65 -3.00 -4.61
C VAL A 75 -4.81 -3.77 -5.23
N SER A 76 -5.44 -3.21 -6.28
CA SER A 76 -6.51 -3.92 -7.00
C SER A 76 -6.00 -5.24 -7.58
N LEU A 77 -4.85 -5.22 -8.26
CA LEU A 77 -4.24 -6.44 -8.82
C LEU A 77 -3.88 -7.46 -7.75
N LEU A 78 -3.38 -7.00 -6.59
CA LEU A 78 -3.05 -7.85 -5.46
C LEU A 78 -4.33 -8.55 -4.96
N PHE A 79 -5.38 -7.78 -4.72
CA PHE A 79 -6.67 -8.32 -4.29
C PHE A 79 -7.23 -9.32 -5.30
N ASP A 80 -7.23 -9.00 -6.60
CA ASP A 80 -7.74 -9.90 -7.64
C ASP A 80 -6.97 -11.22 -7.72
N LYS A 81 -5.65 -11.20 -7.52
CA LYS A 81 -4.84 -12.43 -7.45
C LYS A 81 -5.02 -13.19 -6.14
N ALA A 82 -5.33 -12.48 -5.06
CA ALA A 82 -5.39 -12.99 -3.71
C ALA A 82 -6.80 -13.35 -3.23
N LYS A 83 -7.88 -12.99 -3.95
CA LYS A 83 -9.25 -13.35 -3.55
C LYS A 83 -9.60 -14.81 -3.82
N ASP A 84 -9.02 -15.40 -4.86
CA ASP A 84 -9.27 -16.80 -5.21
C ASP A 84 -8.49 -17.73 -4.27
N CYS A 85 -9.03 -18.00 -3.08
CA CYS A 85 -8.56 -19.01 -2.13
C CYS A 85 -9.75 -19.66 -1.40
N LEU A 86 -9.42 -20.66 -0.58
CA LEU A 86 -10.39 -21.38 0.23
C LEU A 86 -10.75 -20.65 1.53
N ASN A 87 -9.99 -19.63 1.93
CA ASN A 87 -10.25 -18.89 3.18
C ASN A 87 -11.36 -17.85 2.95
N PRO A 88 -12.57 -18.04 3.53
CA PRO A 88 -13.71 -17.14 3.32
C PRO A 88 -13.49 -15.73 3.88
N ALA A 89 -12.59 -15.56 4.85
CA ALA A 89 -12.27 -14.25 5.42
C ALA A 89 -11.60 -13.31 4.39
N VAL A 90 -10.98 -13.87 3.35
CA VAL A 90 -10.31 -13.11 2.29
C VAL A 90 -11.32 -12.49 1.34
N GLU A 91 -12.38 -13.22 0.98
CA GLU A 91 -13.45 -12.73 0.09
C GLU A 91 -14.23 -11.58 0.75
N CYS A 92 -14.48 -11.69 2.06
CA CYS A 92 -15.16 -10.67 2.86
C CYS A 92 -14.22 -9.54 3.35
N SER A 93 -12.96 -9.53 2.92
CA SER A 93 -11.97 -8.60 3.46
C SER A 93 -12.29 -7.16 3.06
N PRO A 94 -12.30 -6.19 4.01
CA PRO A 94 -12.42 -4.77 3.70
C PRO A 94 -11.13 -4.16 3.11
N PHE A 95 -10.13 -4.99 2.80
CA PHE A 95 -8.81 -4.59 2.32
C PHE A 95 -8.84 -3.58 1.17
N PRO A 96 -9.63 -3.77 0.07
CA PRO A 96 -9.64 -2.82 -1.03
C PRO A 96 -10.14 -1.44 -0.61
N THR A 97 -11.26 -1.38 0.12
CA THR A 97 -11.87 -0.12 0.58
C THR A 97 -10.95 0.62 1.53
N LYS A 98 -10.41 -0.07 2.54
CA LYS A 98 -9.44 0.52 3.49
C LYS A 98 -8.19 1.03 2.80
N SER A 99 -7.71 0.29 1.80
CA SER A 99 -6.55 0.68 1.01
C SER A 99 -6.79 1.98 0.25
N VAL A 100 -7.92 2.10 -0.44
CA VAL A 100 -8.29 3.33 -1.16
C VAL A 100 -8.40 4.52 -0.20
N GLU A 101 -9.03 4.33 0.97
CA GLU A 101 -9.10 5.38 1.99
C GLU A 101 -7.73 5.81 2.52
N LEU A 102 -6.82 4.86 2.75
CA LEU A 102 -5.46 5.16 3.20
C LEU A 102 -4.66 5.89 2.12
N ILE A 103 -4.79 5.48 0.86
CA ILE A 103 -4.10 6.14 -0.26
C ILE A 103 -4.61 7.56 -0.45
N ALA A 104 -5.92 7.80 -0.37
CA ALA A 104 -6.49 9.15 -0.40
C ALA A 104 -5.93 10.02 0.73
N LYS A 105 -5.86 9.49 1.96
CA LYS A 105 -5.27 10.21 3.10
C LYS A 105 -3.79 10.51 2.90
N ILE A 106 -3.01 9.57 2.36
CA ILE A 106 -1.58 9.78 2.02
C ILE A 106 -1.47 10.91 1.01
N ARG A 107 -2.19 10.82 -0.11
CA ARG A 107 -2.21 11.80 -1.19
C ARG A 107 -2.53 13.21 -0.67
N ASP A 108 -3.65 13.36 0.03
CA ASP A 108 -4.11 14.65 0.54
C ASP A 108 -3.13 15.23 1.56
N ARG A 109 -2.66 14.43 2.52
CA ARG A 109 -1.73 14.91 3.55
C ARG A 109 -0.37 15.27 2.98
N SER A 110 0.08 14.56 1.95
CA SER A 110 1.31 14.87 1.24
C SER A 110 1.24 16.20 0.52
N THR A 111 0.17 16.48 -0.23
CA THR A 111 0.11 17.64 -1.14
C THR A 111 -0.56 18.88 -0.55
N MET A 112 -1.39 18.74 0.49
CA MET A 112 -2.15 19.86 1.04
C MET A 112 -1.25 21.02 1.49
N ASN A 113 -1.46 22.21 0.93
CA ASN A 113 -0.67 23.42 1.19
C ASN A 113 0.82 23.30 0.80
N SER A 114 1.19 22.38 -0.11
CA SER A 114 2.56 22.33 -0.66
C SER A 114 2.96 23.66 -1.31
N GLU A 115 2.03 24.31 -1.99
CA GLU A 115 2.21 25.62 -2.65
C GLU A 115 2.27 26.80 -1.68
N ASN A 116 1.80 26.65 -0.43
CA ASN A 116 1.84 27.70 0.60
C ASN A 116 2.42 27.12 1.90
N VAL A 117 3.74 26.93 1.88
CA VAL A 117 4.50 26.29 2.96
C VAL A 117 4.42 27.08 4.26
N VAL A 118 4.29 28.40 4.19
CA VAL A 118 4.16 29.28 5.36
C VAL A 118 2.89 28.95 6.16
N ALA A 119 1.85 28.45 5.50
CA ALA A 119 0.63 27.97 6.17
C ALA A 119 0.86 26.64 6.94
N VAL A 120 1.97 25.95 6.71
CA VAL A 120 2.32 24.69 7.39
C VAL A 120 3.21 24.98 8.59
N LYS A 121 2.58 25.15 9.76
CA LYS A 121 3.26 25.48 11.03
C LYS A 121 4.27 24.42 11.48
N ASP A 122 3.98 23.14 11.28
CA ASP A 122 4.85 22.04 11.68
C ASP A 122 5.02 21.03 10.54
N ARG A 123 6.21 21.08 9.92
CA ARG A 123 6.59 20.22 8.81
C ARG A 123 6.99 18.83 9.28
N TYR A 124 7.60 18.71 10.46
CA TYR A 124 8.03 17.43 11.01
C TYR A 124 6.84 16.59 11.48
N ALA A 125 5.82 17.20 12.08
CA ALA A 125 4.57 16.52 12.39
C ALA A 125 3.88 16.01 11.11
N ARG A 126 3.96 16.77 10.01
CA ARG A 126 3.42 16.35 8.71
C ARG A 126 4.19 15.14 8.15
N ILE A 127 5.52 15.21 8.12
CA ILE A 127 6.37 14.09 7.71
C ILE A 127 6.03 12.84 8.54
N SER A 128 5.95 12.99 9.87
CA SER A 128 5.60 11.90 10.78
C SER A 128 4.21 11.33 10.49
N SER A 129 3.21 12.18 10.26
CA SER A 129 1.86 11.76 9.89
C SER A 129 1.83 10.95 8.59
N ILE A 130 2.60 11.35 7.58
CA ILE A 130 2.65 10.67 6.29
C ILE A 130 3.36 9.32 6.43
N ASN A 131 4.49 9.28 7.14
CA ASN A 131 5.21 8.05 7.45
C ASN A 131 4.33 7.06 8.23
N HIS A 132 3.53 7.56 9.17
CA HIS A 132 2.58 6.72 9.89
C HIS A 132 1.51 6.14 8.95
N LEU A 133 0.99 6.93 8.01
CA LEU A 133 -0.01 6.47 7.04
C LEU A 133 0.58 5.44 6.05
N THR A 134 1.80 5.65 5.56
CA THR A 134 2.48 4.69 4.66
C THR A 134 2.78 3.38 5.40
N LEU A 135 3.23 3.43 6.66
CA LEU A 135 3.40 2.25 7.50
C LEU A 135 2.07 1.52 7.74
N LYS A 136 0.99 2.26 8.03
CA LYS A 136 -0.34 1.68 8.22
C LYS A 136 -0.83 0.97 6.96
N MET A 137 -0.59 1.55 5.78
CA MET A 137 -0.89 0.94 4.50
C MET A 137 -0.07 -0.35 4.28
N PHE A 138 1.21 -0.34 4.63
CA PHE A 138 2.06 -1.53 4.60
C PHE A 138 1.56 -2.62 5.56
N THR A 139 1.15 -2.28 6.78
CA THR A 139 0.56 -3.23 7.72
C THR A 139 -0.72 -3.84 7.16
N GLU A 140 -1.61 -3.04 6.57
CA GLU A 140 -2.86 -3.53 5.97
C GLU A 140 -2.59 -4.51 4.80
N ILE A 141 -1.60 -4.24 3.95
CA ILE A 141 -1.16 -5.16 2.88
C ILE A 141 -0.69 -6.49 3.47
N ASN A 142 0.20 -6.45 4.47
CA ASN A 142 0.72 -7.66 5.08
C ASN A 142 -0.36 -8.45 5.82
N SER A 143 -1.25 -7.78 6.55
CA SER A 143 -2.37 -8.43 7.22
C SER A 143 -3.26 -9.17 6.23
N PHE A 144 -3.55 -8.58 5.07
CA PHE A 144 -4.32 -9.24 4.02
C PHE A 144 -3.60 -10.47 3.42
N ILE A 145 -2.29 -10.38 3.21
CA ILE A 145 -1.48 -11.50 2.71
C ILE A 145 -1.41 -12.64 3.73
N SER A 146 -1.16 -12.30 5.00
CA SER A 146 -1.15 -13.27 6.09
C SER A 146 -2.51 -13.96 6.22
N LEU A 147 -3.61 -13.21 6.11
CA LEU A 147 -4.96 -13.78 6.11
C LEU A 147 -5.13 -14.81 4.98
N ARG A 148 -4.61 -14.53 3.78
CA ARG A 148 -4.70 -15.47 2.64
C ARG A 148 -3.95 -16.77 2.89
N PHE A 149 -2.78 -16.72 3.51
CA PHE A 149 -1.91 -17.88 3.72
C PHE A 149 -2.04 -18.49 5.13
N GLN A 150 -3.02 -18.03 5.90
CA GLN A 150 -3.35 -18.56 7.20
C GLN A 150 -3.71 -20.05 7.08
N PRO A 151 -3.17 -20.93 7.95
CA PRO A 151 -3.48 -22.35 7.90
C PRO A 151 -4.91 -22.61 8.37
N MET A 152 -5.52 -23.71 7.88
CA MET A 152 -6.95 -24.00 8.05
C MET A 152 -7.41 -24.13 9.52
N ASP A 153 -6.50 -24.55 10.40
CA ASP A 153 -6.72 -24.67 11.84
C ASP A 153 -6.93 -23.32 12.54
N GLU A 154 -6.49 -22.23 11.92
CA GLU A 154 -6.67 -20.87 12.43
C GLU A 154 -7.79 -20.10 11.71
N TRP A 155 -8.50 -20.72 10.77
CA TRP A 155 -9.60 -20.04 10.07
C TRP A 155 -10.76 -19.81 11.02
N GLU A 156 -11.15 -18.55 11.20
CA GLU A 156 -12.40 -18.19 11.88
C GLU A 156 -13.59 -18.55 10.98
N PHE A 157 -14.00 -19.82 10.99
CA PHE A 157 -15.10 -20.30 10.15
C PHE A 157 -16.46 -19.69 10.49
N HIS A 158 -16.63 -19.10 11.69
CA HIS A 158 -17.86 -18.41 12.07
C HIS A 158 -17.59 -17.28 13.07
N SER A 159 -17.69 -16.03 12.61
CA SER A 159 -18.03 -14.88 13.49
C SER A 159 -19.26 -14.10 13.00
N ARG A 160 -20.02 -14.64 12.04
CA ARG A 160 -21.33 -14.13 11.62
C ARG A 160 -22.30 -15.26 11.25
N TYR A 161 -22.88 -15.88 12.28
CA TYR A 161 -24.29 -16.25 12.31
C TYR A 161 -24.89 -15.61 13.55
#